data_AF-A0A351M1H9-F1
#
_entry.id   AF-A0A351M1H9-F1
#
_cell.length_a   1.000
_cell.length_b   1.000
_cell.length_c   1.000
_cell.angle_alpha   90.00
_cell.angle_beta   90.00
_cell.angle_gamma   90.00
#
_symmetry.space_group_name_H-M   'P 1'
#
loop_
_entity.id
_entity.type
_entity.pdbx_description
1 polymer ?
#
loop_
_entity_poly.entity_id
_entity_poly.type
_entity_poly.pdbx_seq_one_letter_code
_entity_poly.pdbx_strand_id
1 'polypeptide(L)'
;MDQINRDESLWSQLDSDGNGKGEILGCPESWTCDDIIENQIAWGNGDEAWDNLEETKAGYEGLFAEMVNRVNAGEPGILYTWSPASYLTVLVPGVNVLWLSVEAVLGTQNPLGKTGGENHQQGEGFTAFSADMCTQPCQLGWEAADIQVSMRTDRLNENPFLRNLFPLIRPSILDISFLQVDQTDGDGSQQHVVDLATAWMADNADAVDSWIAEAAG
;
A
#
# COMPACT_ATOMS: atom_id res chain seq x y z
N MET A 1 1.08 6.28 -14.33
CA MET A 1 -0.31 6.70 -14.57
C MET A 1 -0.42 7.53 -15.84
N ASP A 2 0.36 8.60 -15.96
CA ASP A 2 0.20 9.68 -16.95
C ASP A 2 0.35 9.24 -18.42
N GLN A 3 1.19 8.24 -18.68
CA GLN A 3 1.29 7.62 -20.01
C GLN A 3 0.04 6.78 -20.36
N ILE A 4 -0.57 6.11 -19.38
CA ILE A 4 -1.80 5.35 -19.56
C ILE A 4 -2.95 6.31 -19.87
N ASN A 5 -3.08 7.40 -19.11
CA ASN A 5 -4.09 8.43 -19.34
C ASN A 5 -4.00 9.07 -20.75
N ARG A 6 -2.78 9.36 -21.23
CA ARG A 6 -2.59 10.09 -22.51
C ARG A 6 -2.66 9.20 -23.76
N ASP A 7 -2.56 7.89 -23.62
CA ASP A 7 -2.59 6.95 -24.75
C ASP A 7 -3.90 6.15 -24.74
N GLU A 8 -4.76 6.41 -25.74
CA GLU A 8 -6.02 5.68 -25.96
C GLU A 8 -5.79 4.17 -26.06
N SER A 9 -4.66 3.73 -26.61
CA SER A 9 -4.33 2.30 -26.70
C SER A 9 -3.93 1.67 -25.36
N LEU A 10 -3.81 2.45 -24.28
CA LEU A 10 -3.57 1.97 -22.92
C LEU A 10 -4.82 2.08 -22.04
N TRP A 11 -5.43 3.27 -21.90
CA TRP A 11 -6.60 3.40 -20.99
C TRP A 11 -7.84 2.65 -21.49
N SER A 12 -8.08 2.57 -22.81
CA SER A 12 -9.25 1.86 -23.36
C SER A 12 -9.18 0.33 -23.24
N GLN A 13 -8.04 -0.22 -22.77
CA GLN A 13 -7.95 -1.63 -22.37
C GLN A 13 -8.43 -1.88 -20.94
N LEU A 14 -8.55 -0.83 -20.12
CA LEU A 14 -9.07 -0.92 -18.76
C LEU A 14 -10.61 -0.88 -18.79
N ASP A 15 -11.15 0.08 -19.57
CA ASP A 15 -12.58 0.41 -19.78
C ASP A 15 -13.46 -0.84 -19.95
N SER A 16 -14.14 -1.21 -18.87
CA SER A 16 -14.87 -2.47 -18.76
C SER A 16 -16.40 -2.33 -18.85
N ASP A 17 -16.95 -1.13 -18.61
CA ASP A 17 -18.38 -0.83 -18.81
C ASP A 17 -18.69 -0.15 -20.17
N GLY A 18 -17.68 0.36 -20.86
CA GLY A 18 -17.78 1.03 -22.16
C GLY A 18 -18.13 2.51 -22.09
N ASN A 19 -17.92 3.19 -20.96
CA ASN A 19 -18.26 4.61 -20.79
C ASN A 19 -17.24 5.59 -21.43
N GLY A 20 -16.05 5.12 -21.79
CA GLY A 20 -14.98 5.93 -22.39
C GLY A 20 -13.92 6.40 -21.39
N LYS A 21 -13.72 5.66 -20.28
CA LYS A 21 -12.68 5.89 -19.28
C LYS A 21 -12.12 4.55 -18.79
N GLY A 22 -10.83 4.52 -18.46
CA GLY A 22 -10.19 3.36 -17.86
C GLY A 22 -10.31 3.33 -16.33
N GLU A 23 -10.76 2.21 -15.77
CA GLU A 23 -10.99 2.08 -14.34
C GLU A 23 -9.69 1.85 -13.53
N ILE A 24 -9.60 2.59 -12.42
CA ILE A 24 -8.76 2.29 -11.27
C ILE A 24 -9.65 1.59 -10.25
N LEU A 25 -9.41 0.31 -9.99
CA LEU A 25 -10.06 -0.44 -8.93
C LEU A 25 -9.55 0.12 -7.58
N GLY A 26 -10.34 1.01 -6.98
CA GLY A 26 -9.90 1.86 -5.88
C GLY A 26 -10.18 1.26 -4.51
N CYS A 27 -10.93 1.98 -3.68
CA CYS A 27 -11.32 1.48 -2.37
C CYS A 27 -12.76 1.89 -1.96
N PRO A 28 -13.27 1.44 -0.79
CA PRO A 28 -14.60 1.83 -0.32
C PRO A 28 -14.69 3.33 0.00
N GLU A 29 -15.81 3.98 -0.33
CA GLU A 29 -16.13 5.42 -0.13
C GLU A 29 -16.00 5.94 1.33
N SER A 30 -15.74 5.05 2.28
CA SER A 30 -15.53 5.39 3.70
C SER A 30 -14.06 5.38 4.13
N TRP A 31 -13.12 5.14 3.20
CA TRP A 31 -11.68 5.05 3.45
C TRP A 31 -10.95 6.22 2.79
N THR A 32 -9.91 6.74 3.44
CA THR A 32 -9.12 7.90 2.98
C THR A 32 -8.45 7.71 1.60
N CYS A 33 -8.30 6.47 1.14
CA CYS A 33 -7.74 6.19 -0.18
C CYS A 33 -8.62 6.70 -1.35
N ASP A 34 -9.94 6.69 -1.21
CA ASP A 34 -10.88 7.27 -2.19
C ASP A 34 -10.59 8.76 -2.38
N ASP A 35 -10.63 9.52 -1.28
CA ASP A 35 -10.30 10.95 -1.28
C ASP A 35 -8.90 11.27 -1.83
N ILE A 36 -7.96 10.31 -1.82
CA ILE A 36 -6.64 10.46 -2.43
C ILE A 36 -6.68 10.13 -3.91
N ILE A 37 -7.27 9.01 -4.32
CA ILE A 37 -7.33 8.57 -5.73
C ILE A 37 -8.12 9.57 -6.57
N GLU A 38 -9.28 10.05 -6.10
CA GLU A 38 -10.02 11.12 -6.78
C GLU A 38 -9.21 12.41 -6.91
N ASN A 39 -8.46 12.82 -5.87
CA ASN A 39 -7.58 14.00 -5.94
C ASN A 39 -6.37 13.77 -6.86
N GLN A 40 -5.81 12.55 -6.93
CA GLN A 40 -4.77 12.15 -7.87
C GLN A 40 -5.28 12.20 -9.31
N ILE A 41 -6.48 11.70 -9.59
CA ILE A 41 -7.13 11.82 -10.91
C ILE A 41 -7.34 13.30 -11.29
N ALA A 42 -7.87 14.10 -10.37
CA ALA A 42 -8.14 15.52 -10.60
C ALA A 42 -6.87 16.41 -10.67
N TRP A 43 -5.72 15.91 -10.21
CA TRP A 43 -4.41 16.57 -10.28
C TRP A 43 -3.61 16.13 -11.50
N GLY A 44 -3.63 14.83 -11.81
CA GLY A 44 -2.80 14.17 -12.79
C GLY A 44 -1.31 14.48 -12.63
N ASN A 45 -0.69 15.11 -13.63
CA ASN A 45 0.71 15.56 -13.57
C ASN A 45 0.87 17.02 -13.09
N GLY A 46 -0.19 17.67 -12.60
CA GLY A 46 -0.20 19.05 -12.11
C GLY A 46 -0.43 20.12 -13.18
N ASP A 47 -0.23 19.81 -14.46
CA ASP A 47 -0.65 20.63 -15.61
C ASP A 47 -1.86 20.01 -16.36
N GLU A 48 -2.01 18.69 -16.32
CA GLU A 48 -2.99 17.87 -17.03
C GLU A 48 -3.56 16.80 -16.09
N ALA A 49 -4.89 16.78 -15.90
CA ALA A 49 -5.60 15.80 -15.09
C ALA A 49 -5.71 14.43 -15.81
N TRP A 50 -5.99 13.36 -15.05
CA TRP A 50 -6.23 12.04 -15.63
C TRP A 50 -7.69 11.88 -16.13
N ASP A 51 -8.12 12.78 -17.01
CA ASP A 51 -9.51 12.84 -17.50
C ASP A 51 -10.00 11.56 -18.21
N ASN A 52 -9.10 10.71 -18.72
CA ASN A 52 -9.45 9.43 -19.35
C ASN A 52 -9.47 8.24 -18.35
N LEU A 53 -9.32 8.49 -17.05
CA LEU A 53 -9.42 7.48 -15.98
C LEU A 53 -10.52 7.84 -14.97
N GLU A 54 -10.98 6.86 -14.20
CA GLU A 54 -11.86 7.06 -13.02
C GLU A 54 -11.68 5.98 -11.95
N GLU A 55 -12.24 6.19 -10.75
CA GLU A 55 -12.17 5.22 -9.65
C GLU A 55 -13.44 4.35 -9.55
N THR A 56 -13.27 3.04 -9.62
CA THR A 56 -14.31 2.08 -9.25
C THR A 56 -14.31 1.85 -7.73
N LYS A 57 -15.31 2.39 -7.05
CA LYS A 57 -15.50 2.25 -5.60
C LYS A 57 -16.43 1.09 -5.28
N ALA A 58 -15.91 0.09 -4.58
CA ALA A 58 -16.69 -1.07 -4.10
C ALA A 58 -16.07 -1.65 -2.83
N GLY A 59 -16.61 -2.78 -2.34
CA GLY A 59 -15.98 -3.53 -1.24
C GLY A 59 -14.63 -4.09 -1.69
N TYR A 60 -13.57 -3.80 -0.94
CA TYR A 60 -12.18 -4.04 -1.35
C TYR A 60 -11.90 -5.49 -1.78
N GLU A 61 -12.41 -6.48 -1.04
CA GLU A 61 -12.29 -7.91 -1.37
C GLU A 61 -12.81 -8.25 -2.79
N GLY A 62 -13.85 -7.54 -3.24
CA GLY A 62 -14.42 -7.70 -4.59
C GLY A 62 -13.51 -7.12 -5.67
N LEU A 63 -12.98 -5.91 -5.45
CA LEU A 63 -12.02 -5.26 -6.35
C LEU A 63 -10.71 -6.07 -6.45
N PHE A 64 -10.22 -6.57 -5.33
CA PHE A 64 -9.04 -7.43 -5.27
C PHE A 64 -9.28 -8.77 -6.01
N ALA A 65 -10.42 -9.43 -5.76
CA ALA A 65 -10.78 -10.66 -6.46
C ALA A 65 -10.96 -10.44 -7.98
N GLU A 66 -11.49 -9.29 -8.40
CA GLU A 66 -11.56 -8.92 -9.82
C GLU A 66 -10.16 -8.75 -10.42
N MET A 67 -9.26 -8.00 -9.77
CA MET A 67 -7.88 -7.84 -10.24
C MET A 67 -7.14 -9.18 -10.33
N VAL A 68 -7.35 -10.08 -9.36
CA VAL A 68 -6.81 -11.46 -9.42
C VAL A 68 -7.39 -12.24 -10.61
N ASN A 69 -8.67 -12.05 -10.96
CA ASN A 69 -9.24 -12.67 -12.17
C ASN A 69 -8.64 -12.07 -13.46
N ARG A 70 -8.54 -10.74 -13.57
CA ARG A 70 -7.90 -10.06 -14.71
C ARG A 70 -6.46 -10.56 -14.92
N VAL A 71 -5.64 -10.57 -13.87
CA VAL A 71 -4.25 -11.09 -13.90
C VAL A 71 -4.19 -12.58 -14.31
N ASN A 72 -5.10 -13.42 -13.83
CA ASN A 72 -5.15 -14.84 -14.22
C ASN A 72 -5.62 -15.05 -15.68
N ALA A 73 -6.42 -14.14 -16.23
CA ALA A 73 -6.82 -14.14 -17.64
C ALA A 73 -5.75 -13.55 -18.58
N GLY A 74 -4.78 -12.81 -18.05
CA GLY A 74 -3.84 -12.00 -18.84
C GLY A 74 -4.43 -10.67 -19.30
N GLU A 75 -5.48 -10.20 -18.65
CA GLU A 75 -6.19 -8.94 -18.90
C GLU A 75 -5.60 -7.82 -18.04
N PRO A 76 -5.54 -6.57 -18.54
CA PRO A 76 -4.99 -5.44 -17.79
C PRO A 76 -5.99 -4.90 -16.76
N GLY A 77 -5.45 -4.30 -15.71
CA GLY A 77 -6.19 -3.63 -14.65
C GLY A 77 -5.25 -2.74 -13.83
N ILE A 78 -5.82 -1.78 -13.11
CA ILE A 78 -5.12 -0.99 -12.09
C ILE A 78 -5.88 -1.21 -10.77
N LEU A 79 -5.16 -1.50 -9.70
CA LEU A 79 -5.72 -1.73 -8.36
C LEU A 79 -4.94 -0.92 -7.32
N TYR A 80 -5.64 -0.22 -6.44
CA TYR A 80 -5.06 0.35 -5.22
C TYR A 80 -4.76 -0.78 -4.21
N THR A 81 -3.55 -0.82 -3.66
CA THR A 81 -3.18 -1.72 -2.55
C THR A 81 -2.06 -1.10 -1.73
N TRP A 82 -1.87 -1.60 -0.51
CA TRP A 82 -0.87 -1.11 0.45
C TRP A 82 0.09 -2.22 0.90
N SER A 83 1.15 -1.85 1.60
CA SER A 83 2.15 -2.76 2.18
C SER A 83 2.42 -2.42 3.65
N PRO A 84 2.59 -3.39 4.56
CA PRO A 84 2.41 -4.83 4.38
C PRO A 84 0.93 -5.25 4.30
N ALA A 85 0.62 -6.18 3.40
CA ALA A 85 -0.70 -6.76 3.24
C ALA A 85 -0.62 -8.17 2.66
N SER A 86 -1.50 -9.07 3.10
CA SER A 86 -1.62 -10.43 2.55
C SER A 86 -1.79 -10.44 1.03
N TYR A 87 -2.47 -9.45 0.44
CA TYR A 87 -2.65 -9.25 -1.00
C TYR A 87 -1.35 -9.31 -1.81
N LEU A 88 -0.24 -8.83 -1.26
CA LEU A 88 1.08 -8.79 -1.92
C LEU A 88 1.74 -10.18 -2.06
N THR A 89 1.16 -11.22 -1.46
CA THR A 89 1.58 -12.63 -1.66
C THR A 89 0.91 -13.28 -2.87
N VAL A 90 -0.16 -12.66 -3.40
CA VAL A 90 -0.94 -13.15 -4.56
C VAL A 90 -0.71 -12.25 -5.77
N LEU A 91 -0.80 -10.92 -5.57
CA LEU A 91 -0.39 -9.91 -6.55
C LEU A 91 1.01 -9.42 -6.16
N VAL A 92 2.02 -10.14 -6.66
CA VAL A 92 3.43 -10.01 -6.29
C VAL A 92 4.14 -9.05 -7.26
N PRO A 93 4.61 -7.87 -6.79
CA PRO A 93 5.34 -6.93 -7.62
C PRO A 93 6.60 -7.55 -8.24
N GLY A 94 6.73 -7.44 -9.55
CA GLY A 94 7.82 -8.02 -10.35
C GLY A 94 7.71 -9.52 -10.66
N VAL A 95 6.56 -10.13 -10.35
CA VAL A 95 6.23 -11.49 -10.83
C VAL A 95 4.98 -11.48 -11.70
N ASN A 96 3.89 -10.87 -11.24
CA ASN A 96 2.62 -10.79 -11.99
C ASN A 96 1.96 -9.40 -11.99
N VAL A 97 2.44 -8.44 -11.19
CA VAL A 97 2.03 -7.03 -11.21
C VAL A 97 3.24 -6.09 -11.11
N LEU A 98 3.02 -4.79 -11.29
CA LEU A 98 4.01 -3.73 -11.08
C LEU A 98 3.40 -2.60 -10.25
N TRP A 99 4.21 -1.93 -9.44
CA TRP A 99 3.84 -0.62 -8.92
C TRP A 99 3.85 0.42 -10.05
N LEU A 100 2.78 1.20 -10.15
CA LEU A 100 2.66 2.29 -11.12
C LEU A 100 3.15 3.60 -10.52
N SER A 101 3.89 4.37 -11.32
CA SER A 101 4.49 5.65 -10.95
C SER A 101 3.69 6.82 -11.51
N VAL A 102 3.82 8.00 -10.89
CA VAL A 102 3.22 9.27 -11.31
C VAL A 102 4.28 10.28 -11.74
N GLU A 103 4.00 11.08 -12.78
CA GLU A 103 4.94 12.11 -13.28
C GLU A 103 5.06 13.32 -12.35
N ALA A 104 4.04 13.60 -11.54
CA ALA A 104 4.07 14.60 -10.47
C ALA A 104 3.25 14.16 -9.26
N VAL A 105 3.50 14.80 -8.12
CA VAL A 105 2.86 14.49 -6.85
C VAL A 105 2.13 15.72 -6.30
N LEU A 106 0.97 15.49 -5.69
CA LEU A 106 0.57 16.25 -4.51
C LEU A 106 1.57 15.83 -3.39
N GLY A 107 1.96 16.56 -2.37
CA GLY A 107 1.65 17.94 -2.06
C GLY A 107 0.44 18.07 -1.15
N THR A 108 0.37 19.18 -0.42
CA THR A 108 -0.81 19.57 0.36
C THR A 108 -1.92 20.15 -0.54
N GLN A 109 -1.90 19.83 -1.83
CA GLN A 109 -2.93 20.19 -2.79
C GLN A 109 -4.21 19.38 -2.51
N ASN A 110 -5.35 19.95 -2.86
CA ASN A 110 -6.66 19.35 -2.62
C ASN A 110 -7.63 19.86 -3.71
N PRO A 111 -7.42 19.48 -4.99
CA PRO A 111 -8.17 20.03 -6.13
C PRO A 111 -9.68 19.86 -6.00
N LEU A 112 -10.15 18.81 -5.32
CA LEU A 112 -11.58 18.55 -5.09
C LEU A 112 -12.13 19.15 -3.79
N GLY A 113 -11.29 19.77 -2.95
CA GLY A 113 -11.72 20.38 -1.69
C GLY A 113 -12.25 19.40 -0.65
N LYS A 114 -11.77 18.14 -0.65
CA LYS A 114 -12.12 17.11 0.35
C LYS A 114 -11.77 17.57 1.76
N THR A 115 -12.55 17.14 2.76
CA THR A 115 -12.42 17.68 4.14
C THR A 115 -11.15 17.14 4.81
N GLY A 116 -10.12 17.97 4.96
CA GLY A 116 -8.82 17.59 5.52
C GLY A 116 -7.83 17.01 4.50
N GLY A 117 -8.16 17.07 3.20
CA GLY A 117 -7.33 16.52 2.11
C GLY A 117 -5.91 17.09 2.04
N GLU A 118 -5.68 18.29 2.58
CA GLU A 118 -4.35 18.89 2.71
C GLU A 118 -3.40 18.16 3.68
N ASN A 119 -3.92 17.18 4.45
CA ASN A 119 -3.17 16.34 5.38
C ASN A 119 -3.08 14.86 4.93
N HIS A 120 -3.50 14.55 3.70
CA HIS A 120 -3.48 13.18 3.19
C HIS A 120 -2.07 12.74 2.76
N GLN A 121 -1.78 11.44 2.84
CA GLN A 121 -0.45 10.86 2.59
C GLN A 121 -0.17 10.65 1.09
N GLN A 122 -0.34 11.71 0.31
CA GLN A 122 -0.29 11.71 -1.17
C GLN A 122 1.02 12.25 -1.77
N GLY A 123 1.97 12.63 -0.90
CA GLY A 123 3.31 13.18 -1.14
C GLY A 123 4.32 12.29 -1.87
N GLU A 124 5.61 12.65 -1.75
CA GLU A 124 6.71 11.85 -2.30
C GLU A 124 6.73 10.45 -1.66
N GLY A 125 6.47 9.44 -2.49
CA GLY A 125 6.45 8.04 -2.08
C GLY A 125 7.79 7.31 -2.23
N PHE A 126 7.74 6.00 -2.03
CA PHE A 126 8.93 5.15 -2.08
C PHE A 126 9.52 5.06 -3.50
N THR A 127 10.78 5.50 -3.66
CA THR A 127 11.44 5.63 -4.97
C THR A 127 12.47 4.52 -5.27
N ALA A 128 12.78 3.65 -4.31
CA ALA A 128 13.92 2.74 -4.41
C ALA A 128 13.60 1.38 -5.07
N PHE A 129 12.38 1.17 -5.59
CA PHE A 129 12.06 -0.01 -6.40
C PHE A 129 12.71 0.09 -7.79
N SER A 130 13.37 -0.99 -8.20
CA SER A 130 13.95 -1.16 -9.53
C SER A 130 12.87 -1.42 -10.61
N ALA A 131 13.28 -1.37 -11.87
CA ALA A 131 12.40 -1.43 -13.05
C ALA A 131 11.61 -2.74 -13.21
N ASP A 132 12.00 -3.78 -12.48
CA ASP A 132 11.29 -5.06 -12.35
C ASP A 132 10.11 -4.98 -11.38
N MET A 133 10.11 -4.08 -10.38
CA MET A 133 9.01 -3.94 -9.40
C MET A 133 8.16 -2.69 -9.60
N CYS A 134 8.69 -1.64 -10.24
CA CYS A 134 8.03 -0.35 -10.39
C CYS A 134 8.33 0.31 -11.74
N THR A 135 7.32 0.88 -12.39
CA THR A 135 7.51 1.68 -13.62
C THR A 135 8.41 2.90 -13.35
N GLN A 136 9.32 3.23 -14.27
CA GLN A 136 10.41 4.16 -14.01
C GLN A 136 10.20 5.57 -14.62
N PRO A 137 10.66 6.65 -13.96
CA PRO A 137 11.26 6.68 -12.62
C PRO A 137 10.24 6.30 -11.53
N CYS A 138 10.63 5.51 -10.52
CA CYS A 138 9.68 5.10 -9.49
C CYS A 138 9.35 6.28 -8.55
N GLN A 139 8.09 6.70 -8.54
CA GLN A 139 7.51 7.69 -7.65
C GLN A 139 6.03 7.32 -7.48
N LEU A 140 5.65 6.77 -6.33
CA LEU A 140 4.31 6.21 -6.16
C LEU A 140 3.20 7.27 -6.00
N GLY A 141 3.53 8.49 -5.56
CA GLY A 141 2.51 9.49 -5.20
C GLY A 141 1.73 9.15 -3.92
N TRP A 142 2.31 8.32 -3.06
CA TRP A 142 1.79 7.94 -1.74
C TRP A 142 2.95 7.95 -0.75
N GLU A 143 2.90 8.77 0.29
CA GLU A 143 3.99 8.87 1.28
C GLU A 143 4.21 7.53 1.98
N ALA A 144 5.48 7.16 2.18
CA ALA A 144 5.82 5.91 2.86
C ALA A 144 5.39 5.95 4.33
N ALA A 145 4.32 5.23 4.67
CA ALA A 145 3.80 5.15 6.04
C ALA A 145 4.58 4.13 6.89
N ASP A 146 5.22 4.60 7.95
CA ASP A 146 5.82 3.73 8.97
C ASP A 146 4.75 3.12 9.90
N ILE A 147 4.81 1.80 10.13
CA ILE A 147 4.10 1.18 11.25
C ILE A 147 4.92 1.40 12.53
N GLN A 148 4.46 2.31 13.39
CA GLN A 148 5.16 2.74 14.60
C GLN A 148 4.53 2.17 15.89
N VAL A 149 5.36 1.66 16.81
CA VAL A 149 4.91 1.22 18.14
C VAL A 149 4.64 2.42 19.03
N SER A 150 3.41 2.56 19.53
CA SER A 150 3.01 3.64 20.44
C SER A 150 2.80 3.14 21.88
N MET A 151 3.31 3.90 22.85
CA MET A 151 3.15 3.60 24.28
C MET A 151 3.16 4.88 25.11
N ARG A 152 2.47 4.88 26.25
CA ARG A 152 2.38 6.05 27.15
C ARG A 152 3.76 6.49 27.65
N THR A 153 4.01 7.79 27.62
CA THR A 153 5.29 8.40 28.01
C THR A 153 5.69 8.11 29.45
N ASP A 154 4.74 8.00 30.38
CA ASP A 154 5.02 7.65 31.79
C ASP A 154 5.58 6.22 31.91
N ARG A 155 4.95 5.25 31.26
CA ARG A 155 5.42 3.86 31.21
C ARG A 155 6.76 3.71 30.48
N LEU A 156 7.05 4.53 29.48
CA LEU A 156 8.36 4.63 28.80
C LEU A 156 9.44 5.34 29.63
N ASN A 157 9.07 6.05 30.70
CA ASN A 157 10.03 6.63 31.65
C ASN A 157 10.29 5.67 32.82
N GLU A 158 9.31 4.84 33.18
CA GLU A 158 9.47 3.74 34.14
C GLU A 158 10.27 2.55 33.59
N ASN A 159 10.33 2.39 32.25
CA ASN A 159 11.04 1.29 31.60
C ASN A 159 11.92 1.79 30.42
N PRO A 160 13.19 2.17 30.68
CA PRO A 160 14.13 2.59 29.64
C PRO A 160 14.42 1.51 28.59
N PHE A 161 14.41 0.22 28.96
CA PHE A 161 14.63 -0.88 28.01
C PHE A 161 13.56 -0.89 26.91
N LEU A 162 12.27 -0.74 27.25
CA LEU A 162 11.20 -0.64 26.23
C LEU A 162 11.34 0.62 25.36
N ARG A 163 11.80 1.73 25.94
CA ARG A 163 12.10 2.97 25.21
C ARG A 163 13.24 2.79 24.19
N ASN A 164 14.23 1.96 24.50
CA ASN A 164 15.32 1.62 23.60
C ASN A 164 14.92 0.54 22.58
N LEU A 165 14.07 -0.43 22.96
CA LEU A 165 13.68 -1.57 22.13
C LEU A 165 12.72 -1.20 20.99
N PHE A 166 11.69 -0.39 21.25
CA PHE A 166 10.64 -0.15 20.25
C PHE A 166 11.15 0.46 18.91
N PRO A 167 12.14 1.38 18.88
CA PRO A 167 12.73 1.86 17.62
C PRO A 167 13.53 0.81 16.83
N LEU A 168 13.88 -0.33 17.44
CA LEU A 168 14.70 -1.40 16.84
C LEU A 168 13.84 -2.51 16.20
N ILE A 169 12.63 -2.75 16.72
CA ILE A 169 11.71 -3.77 16.20
C ILE A 169 11.32 -3.42 14.76
N ARG A 170 11.93 -4.12 13.79
CA ARG A 170 11.77 -3.88 12.35
C ARG A 170 11.71 -5.22 11.59
N PRO A 171 10.65 -6.02 11.77
CA PRO A 171 10.38 -7.19 10.92
C PRO A 171 10.21 -6.76 9.46
N SER A 172 10.45 -7.64 8.48
CA SER A 172 10.30 -7.25 7.08
C SER A 172 8.84 -7.12 6.67
N ILE A 173 8.58 -6.29 5.65
CA ILE A 173 7.24 -6.13 5.06
C ILE A 173 6.71 -7.47 4.53
N LEU A 174 7.60 -8.36 4.05
CA LEU A 174 7.22 -9.69 3.58
C LEU A 174 6.82 -10.60 4.75
N ASP A 175 7.57 -10.62 5.84
CA ASP A 175 7.23 -11.40 7.05
C ASP A 175 5.83 -11.03 7.56
N ILE A 176 5.56 -9.73 7.70
CA ILE A 176 4.27 -9.23 8.17
C ILE A 176 3.16 -9.54 7.15
N SER A 177 3.45 -9.59 5.85
CA SER A 177 2.48 -9.99 4.83
C SER A 177 2.17 -11.49 4.87
N PHE A 178 3.16 -12.36 5.11
CA PHE A 178 2.95 -13.80 5.32
C PHE A 178 2.18 -14.07 6.62
N LEU A 179 2.55 -13.41 7.72
CA LEU A 179 1.83 -13.51 9.00
C LEU A 179 0.35 -13.08 8.87
N GLN A 180 0.04 -12.12 7.99
CA GLN A 180 -1.35 -11.77 7.66
C GLN A 180 -2.08 -12.85 6.84
N VAL A 181 -1.39 -13.57 5.94
CA VAL A 181 -1.99 -14.74 5.25
C VAL A 181 -2.30 -15.84 6.26
N ASP A 182 -1.32 -16.24 7.07
CA ASP A 182 -1.50 -17.28 8.08
C ASP A 182 -2.56 -16.90 9.12
N GLN A 183 -2.71 -15.61 9.44
CA GLN A 183 -3.77 -15.09 10.31
C GLN A 183 -5.16 -15.20 9.65
N THR A 184 -5.29 -14.90 8.36
CA THR A 184 -6.54 -14.97 7.59
C THR A 184 -7.02 -16.41 7.38
N ASP A 185 -6.11 -17.33 7.10
CA ASP A 185 -6.40 -18.76 6.94
C ASP A 185 -6.57 -19.51 8.30
N GLY A 186 -6.37 -18.80 9.41
CA GLY A 186 -6.46 -19.33 10.78
C GLY A 186 -7.87 -19.41 11.37
N ASP A 187 -7.94 -19.74 12.67
CA ASP A 187 -9.22 -19.80 13.41
C ASP A 187 -9.72 -18.43 13.91
N GLY A 188 -9.01 -17.34 13.57
CA GLY A 188 -9.29 -15.98 14.01
C GLY A 188 -9.06 -15.72 15.51
N SER A 189 -8.50 -16.68 16.26
CA SER A 189 -8.31 -16.55 17.70
C SER A 189 -7.07 -15.72 18.08
N GLN A 190 -7.13 -15.12 19.27
CA GLN A 190 -5.95 -14.48 19.88
C GLN A 190 -4.81 -15.49 20.12
N GLN A 191 -5.12 -16.78 20.34
CA GLN A 191 -4.10 -17.81 20.55
C GLN A 191 -3.31 -18.07 19.26
N HIS A 192 -4.00 -18.21 18.12
CA HIS A 192 -3.36 -18.36 16.81
C HIS A 192 -2.42 -17.20 16.48
N VAL A 193 -2.84 -15.95 16.75
CA VAL A 193 -1.97 -14.76 16.59
C VAL A 193 -0.73 -14.80 17.50
N VAL A 194 -0.86 -15.30 18.74
CA VAL A 194 0.29 -15.50 19.65
C VAL A 194 1.21 -16.62 19.16
N ASP A 195 0.65 -17.71 18.63
CA ASP A 195 1.41 -18.86 18.13
C ASP A 195 2.20 -18.49 16.87
N LEU A 196 1.60 -17.76 15.93
CA LEU A 196 2.26 -17.19 14.74
C LEU A 196 3.40 -16.23 15.11
N ALA A 197 3.15 -15.28 16.02
CA ALA A 197 4.18 -14.36 16.49
C ALA A 197 5.33 -15.09 17.22
N THR A 198 5.02 -16.16 17.96
CA THR A 198 6.02 -17.00 18.65
C THR A 198 6.86 -17.80 17.67
N ALA A 199 6.26 -18.37 16.62
CA ALA A 199 6.96 -19.06 15.55
C ALA A 199 7.91 -18.10 14.81
N TRP A 200 7.41 -16.93 14.38
CA TRP A 200 8.24 -15.92 13.70
C TRP A 200 9.44 -15.47 14.55
N MET A 201 9.25 -15.22 15.85
CA MET A 201 10.34 -14.88 16.77
C MET A 201 11.37 -16.01 16.94
N ALA A 202 10.96 -17.27 16.84
CA ALA A 202 11.87 -18.41 16.93
C ALA A 202 12.70 -18.57 15.63
N ASP A 203 12.06 -18.42 14.47
CA ASP A 203 12.73 -18.50 13.16
C ASP A 203 13.63 -17.27 12.89
N ASN A 204 13.34 -16.12 13.53
CA ASN A 204 14.13 -14.87 13.44
C ASN A 204 14.92 -14.56 14.72
N ALA A 205 15.26 -15.58 15.52
CA ALA A 205 15.87 -15.43 16.84
C ALA A 205 17.11 -14.52 16.84
N ASP A 206 18.02 -14.66 15.87
CA ASP A 206 19.23 -13.81 15.76
C ASP A 206 18.91 -12.30 15.66
N ALA A 207 17.81 -11.93 14.98
CA ALA A 207 17.39 -10.54 14.86
C ALA A 207 16.72 -10.04 16.15
N VAL A 208 15.86 -10.86 16.75
CA VAL A 208 15.16 -10.56 18.01
C VAL A 208 16.15 -10.40 19.16
N ASP A 209 17.12 -11.32 19.29
CA ASP A 209 18.19 -11.25 20.30
C ASP A 209 19.11 -10.03 20.05
N SER A 210 19.37 -9.66 18.79
CA SER A 210 20.11 -8.43 18.46
C SER A 210 19.37 -7.17 18.96
N TRP A 211 18.06 -7.07 18.72
CA TRP A 211 17.25 -5.94 19.21
C TRP A 211 17.20 -5.89 20.74
N ILE A 212 17.07 -7.03 21.41
CA ILE A 212 17.08 -7.13 22.87
C ILE A 212 18.45 -6.75 23.45
N ALA A 213 19.54 -7.21 22.84
CA ALA A 213 20.90 -6.91 23.29
C ALA A 213 21.25 -5.42 23.12
N GLU A 214 20.89 -4.80 21.99
CA GLU A 214 21.09 -3.37 21.75
C GLU A 214 20.21 -2.51 22.68
N ALA A 215 18.96 -2.92 22.93
CA ALA A 215 18.07 -2.21 23.85
C ALA A 215 18.52 -2.24 25.33
N ALA A 216 19.37 -3.20 25.70
CA ALA A 216 19.88 -3.39 27.06
C ALA A 216 21.23 -2.67 27.34
N GLY A 217 21.81 -1.99 26.34
CA GLY A 217 23.05 -1.22 26.44
C GLY A 217 22.89 0.22 26.92
#